data_AF-L9WPU6-F1
#
_entry.id   AF-L9WPU6-F1
#
_cell.length_a   1.000
_cell.length_b   1.000
_cell.length_c   1.000
_cell.angle_alpha   90.00
_cell.angle_beta   90.00
_cell.angle_gamma   90.00
#
_symmetry.space_group_name_H-M   'P 1'
#
loop_
_entity.id
_entity.type
_entity.pdbx_description
1 polymer ?
#
loop_
_entity_poly.entity_id
_entity_poly.type
_entity_poly.pdbx_seq_one_letter_code
_entity_poly.pdbx_strand_id
1 'polypeptide(L)'
;MVSRPADYCPHCGESLETITFDGRERSHCPVCEDVVWHNPVPCASVAVVDRSRSEPAVLCVERAVPPGIGEWTLPGGHMEVGEEPAAAAVRELEEETGVALAADTLEILDATTMPPRNGKHVTTIHYVADWADAIGKPTAGSDANTARFWSPTTFAASGETFRPIHEAWFRAAATYFD
;
A
#
# COMPACT_ATOMS: atom_id res chain seq x y z
N MET A 1 -20.88 3.17 -5.90
CA MET A 1 -19.76 3.69 -5.07
C MET A 1 -18.63 4.13 -5.99
N VAL A 2 -17.81 5.08 -5.55
CA VAL A 2 -16.72 5.68 -6.31
C VAL A 2 -15.50 5.89 -5.42
N SER A 3 -14.30 5.83 -6.00
CA SER A 3 -13.03 6.05 -5.30
C SER A 3 -12.53 7.50 -5.39
N ARG A 4 -13.28 8.35 -6.09
CA ARG A 4 -13.05 9.79 -6.25
C ARG A 4 -14.39 10.51 -6.18
N PRO A 5 -14.41 11.81 -5.83
CA PRO A 5 -15.62 12.62 -5.98
C PRO A 5 -16.18 12.51 -7.39
N ALA A 6 -17.50 12.39 -7.51
CA ALA A 6 -18.20 12.23 -8.78
C ALA A 6 -19.32 13.25 -8.89
N ASP A 7 -19.47 13.84 -10.08
CA ASP A 7 -20.57 14.76 -10.40
C ASP A 7 -21.77 14.01 -11.04
N TYR A 8 -21.53 12.80 -11.55
CA TYR A 8 -22.53 11.97 -12.24
C TYR A 8 -22.59 10.56 -11.65
N CYS A 9 -23.78 9.96 -11.68
CA CYS A 9 -24.02 8.61 -11.20
C CYS A 9 -23.24 7.59 -12.03
N PRO A 10 -22.43 6.71 -11.41
CA PRO A 10 -21.65 5.71 -12.15
C PRO A 10 -22.51 4.61 -12.78
N HIS A 11 -23.80 4.53 -12.43
CA HIS A 11 -24.72 3.51 -12.93
C HIS A 11 -25.59 4.00 -14.09
N CYS A 12 -26.15 5.21 -14.02
CA CYS A 12 -27.07 5.73 -15.04
C CYS A 12 -26.59 7.01 -15.75
N GLY A 13 -25.52 7.65 -15.28
CA GLY A 13 -24.99 8.89 -15.86
C GLY A 13 -25.74 10.17 -15.48
N GLU A 14 -26.80 10.11 -14.68
CA GLU A 14 -27.53 11.29 -14.21
C GLU A 14 -26.68 12.14 -13.26
N SER A 15 -26.92 13.45 -13.22
CA SER A 15 -26.25 14.37 -12.30
C SER A 15 -26.57 14.02 -10.85
N LEU A 16 -25.57 14.10 -9.97
CA LEU A 16 -25.74 13.83 -8.55
C LEU A 16 -26.19 15.07 -7.80
N GLU A 17 -27.05 14.88 -6.81
CA GLU A 17 -27.46 15.92 -5.87
C GLU A 17 -26.89 15.65 -4.48
N THR A 18 -26.73 16.71 -3.68
CA THR A 18 -26.31 16.58 -2.28
C THR A 18 -27.53 16.45 -1.39
N ILE A 19 -27.62 15.35 -0.66
CA ILE A 19 -28.65 15.14 0.37
C ILE A 19 -28.00 15.04 1.76
N THR A 20 -28.78 15.30 2.81
CA THR A 20 -28.39 14.93 4.18
C THR A 20 -28.90 13.52 4.46
N PHE A 21 -27.97 12.58 4.61
CA PHE A 21 -28.28 11.19 4.97
C PHE A 21 -27.36 10.73 6.09
N ASP A 22 -27.96 10.23 7.18
CA ASP A 22 -27.27 9.83 8.41
C ASP A 22 -26.41 10.97 9.00
N GLY A 23 -26.97 12.18 9.04
CA GLY A 23 -26.32 13.38 9.60
C GLY A 23 -25.13 13.92 8.80
N ARG A 24 -24.89 13.43 7.58
CA ARG A 24 -23.80 13.89 6.72
C ARG A 24 -24.31 14.26 5.32
N GLU A 25 -23.64 15.20 4.68
CA GLU A 25 -23.85 15.49 3.26
C GLU A 25 -23.29 14.33 2.41
N ARG A 26 -24.10 13.84 1.48
CA ARG A 26 -23.76 12.73 0.59
C ARG A 26 -24.29 12.98 -0.81
N SER A 27 -23.58 12.45 -1.80
CA SER A 27 -24.05 12.42 -3.18
C SER A 27 -25.14 11.36 -3.34
N HIS A 28 -26.25 11.74 -3.96
CA HIS A 28 -27.40 10.90 -4.23
C HIS A 28 -27.78 11.01 -5.70
N CYS A 29 -28.19 9.88 -6.29
CA CYS A 29 -28.72 9.86 -7.64
C CYS A 29 -30.25 9.87 -7.58
N PRO A 30 -30.93 10.90 -8.12
CA PRO A 30 -32.39 10.99 -8.06
C PRO A 30 -33.11 9.99 -8.96
N VAL A 31 -32.41 9.38 -9.93
CA VAL A 31 -32.98 8.38 -10.85
C VAL A 31 -32.80 6.96 -10.32
N CYS A 32 -31.64 6.64 -9.77
CA CYS A 32 -31.40 5.34 -9.14
C CYS A 32 -31.96 5.27 -7.71
N GLU A 33 -32.33 6.41 -7.14
CA GLU A 33 -32.79 6.57 -5.76
C GLU A 33 -31.80 6.01 -4.72
N ASP A 34 -30.50 6.12 -5.00
CA ASP A 34 -29.44 5.53 -4.17
C ASP A 34 -28.29 6.52 -3.88
N VAL A 35 -27.59 6.29 -2.77
CA VAL A 35 -26.42 7.04 -2.33
C VAL A 35 -25.19 6.59 -3.12
N VAL A 36 -24.51 7.55 -3.74
CA VAL A 36 -23.21 7.32 -4.38
C VAL A 36 -22.11 7.51 -3.35
N TRP A 37 -21.71 6.41 -2.71
CA TRP A 37 -20.64 6.43 -1.70
C TRP A 37 -19.29 6.77 -2.30
N HIS A 38 -18.59 7.73 -1.69
CA HIS A 38 -17.18 8.01 -1.92
C HIS A 38 -16.34 7.29 -0.85
N ASN A 39 -15.80 6.13 -1.21
CA ASN A 39 -15.14 5.24 -0.26
C ASN A 39 -13.62 5.20 -0.46
N PRO A 40 -12.82 5.05 0.61
CA PRO A 40 -11.41 4.73 0.50
C PRO A 40 -11.19 3.42 -0.27
N VAL A 41 -10.12 3.37 -1.06
CA VAL A 41 -9.70 2.15 -1.73
C VAL A 41 -8.79 1.35 -0.80
N PRO A 42 -9.04 0.04 -0.61
CA PRO A 42 -8.19 -0.80 0.21
C PRO A 42 -6.90 -1.19 -0.53
N CYS A 43 -5.80 -1.20 0.23
CA CYS A 43 -4.46 -1.57 -0.20
C CYS A 43 -3.82 -2.49 0.85
N ALA A 44 -2.78 -3.21 0.44
CA ALA A 44 -1.96 -4.00 1.34
C ALA A 44 -0.48 -3.81 0.99
N SER A 45 0.40 -3.90 1.99
CA SER A 45 1.85 -3.88 1.81
C SER A 45 2.53 -4.86 2.76
N VAL A 46 3.77 -5.24 2.48
CA VAL A 46 4.56 -6.10 3.37
C VAL A 46 5.99 -5.59 3.51
N ALA A 47 6.50 -5.58 4.75
CA ALA A 47 7.91 -5.40 5.05
C ALA A 47 8.57 -6.76 5.29
N VAL A 48 9.52 -7.15 4.44
CA VAL A 48 10.30 -8.37 4.63
C VAL A 48 11.61 -8.05 5.31
N VAL A 49 11.86 -8.62 6.50
CA VAL A 49 12.98 -8.24 7.37
C VAL A 49 14.06 -9.33 7.39
N ASP A 50 15.25 -9.01 6.91
CA ASP A 50 16.45 -9.84 7.02
C ASP A 50 17.18 -9.55 8.34
N ARG A 51 17.00 -10.46 9.30
CA ARG A 51 17.59 -10.41 10.64
C ARG A 51 18.91 -11.16 10.76
N SER A 52 19.40 -11.77 9.68
CA SER A 52 20.68 -12.50 9.68
C SER A 52 21.90 -11.57 9.73
N ARG A 53 21.68 -10.26 9.60
CA ARG A 53 22.69 -9.21 9.55
C ARG A 53 22.97 -8.64 10.94
N SER A 54 24.06 -7.88 11.06
CA SER A 54 24.39 -7.16 12.31
C SER A 54 23.37 -6.10 12.70
N GLU A 55 22.66 -5.54 11.71
CA GLU A 55 21.51 -4.65 11.87
C GLU A 55 20.41 -5.17 10.93
N PRO A 56 19.18 -5.38 11.42
CA PRO A 56 18.08 -5.83 10.57
C PRO A 56 17.90 -4.91 9.35
N ALA A 57 17.64 -5.52 8.21
CA ALA A 57 17.42 -4.80 6.97
C ALA A 57 16.07 -5.16 6.37
N VAL A 58 15.36 -4.20 5.81
CA VAL A 58 14.03 -4.37 5.21
C VAL A 58 14.14 -4.33 3.70
N LEU A 59 13.46 -5.24 3.01
CA LEU A 59 13.36 -5.22 1.56
C LEU A 59 12.47 -4.05 1.11
N CYS A 60 13.04 -3.16 0.31
CA CYS A 60 12.34 -2.00 -0.24
C CYS A 60 12.49 -1.98 -1.77
N VAL A 61 11.59 -1.27 -2.43
CA VAL A 61 11.62 -0.99 -3.87
C VAL A 61 11.74 0.50 -4.14
N GLU A 62 12.44 0.84 -5.21
CA GLU A 62 12.49 2.19 -5.76
C GLU A 62 11.42 2.35 -6.83
N ARG A 63 10.54 3.34 -6.68
CA ARG A 63 9.41 3.52 -7.60
C ARG A 63 9.86 3.99 -8.98
N ALA A 64 9.42 3.28 -10.02
CA ALA A 64 9.63 3.67 -11.43
C ALA A 64 8.53 4.59 -11.98
N VAL A 65 7.38 4.71 -11.29
CA VAL A 65 6.18 5.39 -11.80
C VAL A 65 5.69 6.53 -10.89
N PRO A 66 5.09 7.60 -11.46
CA PRO A 66 4.54 8.70 -10.66
C PRO A 66 3.36 8.26 -9.77
N PRO A 67 3.15 8.91 -8.62
CA PRO A 67 4.01 9.91 -7.99
C PRO A 67 5.24 9.27 -7.31
N GLY A 68 6.27 10.09 -7.04
CA GLY A 68 7.43 9.66 -6.24
C GLY A 68 8.44 8.78 -7.00
N ILE A 69 8.68 9.05 -8.30
CA ILE A 69 9.74 8.38 -9.05
C ILE A 69 11.08 8.59 -8.32
N GLY A 70 11.83 7.52 -8.09
CA GLY A 70 13.10 7.54 -7.37
C GLY A 70 12.96 7.53 -5.85
N GLU A 71 11.73 7.61 -5.31
CA GLU A 71 11.49 7.42 -3.88
C GLU A 71 11.43 5.93 -3.54
N TRP A 72 11.95 5.59 -2.36
CA TRP A 72 11.88 4.24 -1.82
C TRP A 72 10.57 4.00 -1.07
N THR A 73 10.06 2.77 -1.16
CA THR A 73 8.84 2.30 -0.50
C THR A 73 8.96 0.83 -0.09
N LEU A 74 8.10 0.40 0.84
CA LEU A 74 7.79 -1.01 1.03
C LEU A 74 6.97 -1.52 -0.15
N PRO A 75 7.12 -2.81 -0.54
CA PRO A 75 6.29 -3.43 -1.55
C PRO A 75 4.81 -3.44 -1.18
N GLY A 76 3.93 -3.10 -2.12
CA GLY A 76 2.50 -3.11 -1.87
C GLY A 76 1.66 -2.26 -2.82
N GLY A 77 0.39 -2.62 -2.94
CA GLY A 77 -0.51 -2.08 -3.94
C GLY A 77 -1.98 -2.19 -3.58
N HIS A 78 -2.84 -2.07 -4.59
CA HIS A 78 -4.28 -2.16 -4.41
C HIS A 78 -4.71 -3.62 -4.27
N MET A 79 -5.72 -3.85 -3.44
CA MET A 79 -6.35 -5.16 -3.40
C MET A 79 -7.22 -5.37 -4.65
N GLU A 80 -7.18 -6.58 -5.18
CA GLU A 80 -8.11 -7.03 -6.21
C GLU A 80 -9.45 -7.48 -5.62
N VAL A 81 -10.50 -7.53 -6.44
CA VAL A 81 -11.83 -7.94 -5.99
C VAL A 81 -11.82 -9.39 -5.53
N GLY A 82 -12.24 -9.62 -4.29
CA GLY A 82 -12.30 -10.96 -3.68
C GLY A 82 -10.96 -11.44 -3.11
N GLU A 83 -9.93 -10.59 -3.15
CA GLU A 83 -8.61 -10.88 -2.58
C GLU A 83 -8.60 -10.59 -1.07
N GLU A 84 -8.02 -11.49 -0.26
CA GLU A 84 -7.72 -11.22 1.14
C GLU A 84 -6.52 -10.27 1.26
N PRO A 85 -6.46 -9.35 2.24
CA PRO A 85 -5.37 -8.36 2.30
C PRO A 85 -3.97 -8.97 2.36
N ALA A 86 -3.79 -10.09 3.07
CA ALA A 86 -2.52 -10.81 3.12
C ALA A 86 -2.14 -11.40 1.74
N ALA A 87 -3.12 -11.89 0.98
CA ALA A 87 -2.90 -12.38 -0.38
C ALA A 87 -2.47 -11.24 -1.33
N ALA A 88 -3.08 -10.06 -1.19
CA ALA A 88 -2.67 -8.87 -1.93
C ALA A 88 -1.22 -8.47 -1.61
N ALA A 89 -0.84 -8.50 -0.33
CA ALA A 89 0.52 -8.14 0.10
C ALA A 89 1.58 -9.09 -0.48
N VAL A 90 1.34 -10.41 -0.49
CA VAL A 90 2.29 -11.38 -1.07
C VAL A 90 2.34 -11.30 -2.59
N ARG A 91 1.20 -11.05 -3.26
CA ARG A 91 1.16 -10.87 -4.72
C ARG A 91 1.99 -9.65 -5.14
N GLU A 92 1.75 -8.50 -4.52
CA GLU A 92 2.46 -7.26 -4.83
C GLU A 92 3.97 -7.40 -4.54
N LEU A 93 4.34 -8.07 -3.44
CA LEU A 93 5.73 -8.41 -3.15
C LEU A 93 6.37 -9.22 -4.28
N GLU A 94 5.70 -10.26 -4.75
CA GLU A 94 6.21 -11.12 -5.82
C GLU A 94 6.32 -10.35 -7.14
N GLU A 95 5.31 -9.56 -7.50
CA GLU A 95 5.28 -8.75 -8.73
C GLU A 95 6.40 -7.70 -8.76
N GLU A 96 6.66 -7.03 -7.64
CA GLU A 96 7.62 -5.91 -7.57
C GLU A 96 9.06 -6.36 -7.27
N THR A 97 9.25 -7.53 -6.64
CA THR A 97 10.56 -7.95 -6.13
C THR A 97 10.99 -9.37 -6.51
N GLY A 98 10.09 -10.18 -7.07
CA GLY A 98 10.34 -11.60 -7.33
C GLY A 98 10.52 -12.46 -6.06
N VAL A 99 10.20 -11.93 -4.89
CA VAL A 99 10.23 -12.65 -3.61
C VAL A 99 8.84 -13.19 -3.30
N ALA A 100 8.76 -14.47 -2.95
CA ALA A 100 7.53 -15.13 -2.57
C ALA A 100 7.49 -15.40 -1.05
N LEU A 101 6.30 -15.25 -0.48
CA LEU A 101 5.95 -15.59 0.91
C LEU A 101 4.60 -16.31 0.91
N ALA A 102 4.38 -17.15 1.91
CA ALA A 102 3.05 -17.70 2.17
C ALA A 102 2.24 -16.68 3.01
N ALA A 103 0.96 -16.49 2.68
CA ALA A 103 0.15 -15.46 3.33
C ALA A 103 -0.06 -15.69 4.84
N ASP A 104 0.08 -16.92 5.31
CA ASP A 104 -0.05 -17.31 6.72
C ASP A 104 1.23 -17.05 7.55
N THR A 105 2.34 -16.66 6.92
CA THR A 105 3.56 -16.21 7.61
C THR A 105 3.58 -14.71 7.88
N LEU A 106 2.56 -13.98 7.45
CA LEU A 106 2.48 -12.52 7.63
C LEU A 106 1.92 -12.16 9.01
N GLU A 107 2.58 -11.24 9.70
CA GLU A 107 2.06 -10.59 10.91
C GLU A 107 1.58 -9.17 10.59
N ILE A 108 0.54 -8.68 11.27
CA ILE A 108 0.08 -7.30 11.10
C ILE A 108 1.07 -6.35 11.79
N LEU A 109 1.61 -5.41 11.03
CA LEU A 109 2.45 -4.32 11.51
C LEU A 109 1.60 -3.12 11.92
N ASP A 110 0.72 -2.65 11.03
CA ASP A 110 -0.09 -1.45 11.23
C ASP A 110 -1.26 -1.39 10.22
N ALA A 111 -2.19 -0.45 10.40
CA ALA A 111 -3.18 -0.09 9.40
C ALA A 111 -3.38 1.43 9.37
N THR A 112 -3.18 2.04 8.21
CA THR A 112 -3.16 3.51 8.11
C THR A 112 -3.93 4.02 6.90
N THR A 113 -4.29 5.31 6.96
CA THR A 113 -4.85 6.03 5.81
C THR A 113 -3.84 7.01 5.26
N MET A 114 -3.71 7.02 3.93
CA MET A 114 -2.85 7.96 3.22
C MET A 114 -3.54 9.32 3.05
N PRO A 115 -2.79 10.45 3.09
CA PRO A 115 -3.33 11.74 2.67
C PRO A 115 -3.96 11.64 1.28
N PRO A 116 -5.19 12.15 1.10
CA PRO A 116 -5.93 11.95 -0.14
C PRO A 116 -5.22 12.64 -1.32
N ARG A 117 -5.24 11.99 -2.48
CA ARG A 117 -4.65 12.53 -3.72
C ARG A 117 -5.71 12.68 -4.79
N ASN A 118 -5.95 13.92 -5.22
CA ASN A 118 -7.01 14.27 -6.17
C ASN A 118 -8.36 13.70 -5.73
N GLY A 119 -8.67 13.83 -4.43
CA GLY A 119 -9.87 13.29 -3.82
C GLY A 119 -9.88 11.77 -3.57
N LYS A 120 -8.90 11.00 -4.05
CA LYS A 120 -8.83 9.56 -3.74
C LYS A 120 -8.26 9.32 -2.36
N HIS A 121 -9.03 8.62 -1.52
CA HIS A 121 -8.59 8.13 -0.21
C HIS A 121 -8.12 6.68 -0.33
N VAL A 122 -7.09 6.30 0.43
CA VAL A 122 -6.56 4.94 0.48
C VAL A 122 -6.37 4.53 1.93
N THR A 123 -6.76 3.30 2.24
CA THR A 123 -6.46 2.64 3.53
C THR A 123 -5.58 1.44 3.24
N THR A 124 -4.43 1.35 3.90
CA THR A 124 -3.47 0.28 3.69
C THR A 124 -3.33 -0.54 4.96
N ILE A 125 -3.40 -1.87 4.82
CA ILE A 125 -3.00 -2.81 5.86
C ILE A 125 -1.53 -3.16 5.63
N HIS A 126 -0.69 -2.93 6.63
CA HIS A 126 0.74 -3.17 6.57
C HIS A 126 1.06 -4.47 7.29
N TYR A 127 1.71 -5.39 6.59
CA TYR A 127 2.22 -6.64 7.12
C TYR A 127 3.74 -6.59 7.31
N VAL A 128 4.25 -7.52 8.11
CA VAL A 128 5.67 -7.78 8.29
C VAL A 128 5.91 -9.29 8.25
N ALA A 129 7.07 -9.70 7.74
CA ALA A 129 7.49 -11.10 7.67
C ALA A 129 9.00 -11.22 7.85
N ASP A 130 9.45 -12.36 8.37
CA ASP A 130 10.86 -12.69 8.45
C ASP A 130 11.37 -13.16 7.08
N TRP A 131 12.55 -12.69 6.66
CA TRP A 131 13.21 -13.15 5.45
C TRP A 131 13.50 -14.67 5.48
N ALA A 132 13.61 -15.27 6.66
CA ALA A 132 13.77 -16.72 6.81
C ALA A 132 12.65 -17.55 6.17
N ASP A 133 11.45 -16.98 6.04
CA ASP A 133 10.28 -17.63 5.43
C ASP A 133 10.16 -17.35 3.92
N ALA A 134 10.99 -16.45 3.40
CA ALA A 134 10.92 -15.99 2.02
C ALA A 134 11.68 -16.91 1.04
N ILE A 135 11.14 -17.02 -0.17
CA ILE A 135 11.76 -17.76 -1.28
C ILE A 135 12.04 -16.80 -2.44
N GLY A 136 13.22 -16.92 -3.04
CA GLY A 136 13.59 -16.17 -4.24
C GLY A 136 14.79 -15.26 -4.01
N LYS A 137 15.04 -14.39 -4.99
CA LYS A 137 16.14 -13.42 -4.94
C LYS A 137 15.58 -12.05 -5.31
N PRO A 138 15.76 -11.02 -4.45
CA PRO A 138 15.27 -9.68 -4.74
C PRO A 138 15.78 -9.18 -6.09
N THR A 139 14.85 -8.94 -7.00
CA THR A 139 15.07 -8.41 -8.34
C THR A 139 13.91 -7.48 -8.64
N ALA A 140 14.19 -6.29 -9.18
CA ALA A 140 13.11 -5.37 -9.54
C ALA A 140 12.15 -6.00 -10.57
N GLY A 141 10.86 -5.85 -10.31
CA GLY A 141 9.77 -6.25 -11.20
C GLY A 141 8.86 -5.07 -11.55
N SER A 142 7.64 -5.40 -12.01
CA SER A 142 6.54 -4.52 -12.45
C SER A 142 6.88 -3.02 -12.58
N ASP A 143 6.68 -2.23 -11.53
CA ASP A 143 6.83 -0.78 -11.45
C ASP A 143 7.97 -0.35 -10.51
N ALA A 144 8.93 -1.24 -10.26
CA ALA A 144 10.15 -0.98 -9.50
C ALA A 144 11.39 -0.81 -10.40
N ASN A 145 12.17 0.24 -10.19
CA ASN A 145 13.48 0.40 -10.86
C ASN A 145 14.52 -0.57 -10.27
N THR A 146 14.43 -0.82 -8.96
CA THR A 146 15.33 -1.67 -8.21
C THR A 146 14.67 -2.16 -6.93
N ALA A 147 15.14 -3.29 -6.40
CA ALA A 147 14.73 -3.86 -5.13
C ALA A 147 15.98 -4.19 -4.32
N ARG A 148 16.08 -3.70 -3.07
CA ARG A 148 17.20 -4.01 -2.18
C ARG A 148 16.83 -3.94 -0.72
N PHE A 149 17.63 -4.63 0.09
CA PHE A 149 17.59 -4.53 1.53
C PHE A 149 18.24 -3.26 2.02
N TRP A 150 17.54 -2.56 2.91
CA TRP A 150 18.01 -1.37 3.61
C TRP A 150 17.96 -1.57 5.11
N SER A 151 19.06 -1.28 5.80
CA SER A 151 19.00 -1.03 7.23
C SER A 151 18.73 0.44 7.50
N PRO A 152 18.14 0.82 8.65
CA PRO A 152 17.94 2.23 9.01
C PRO A 152 19.23 3.06 8.89
N THR A 153 20.37 2.51 9.32
CA THR A 153 21.67 3.17 9.24
C THR A 153 22.15 3.34 7.80
N THR A 154 22.10 2.27 7.00
CA THR A 154 22.58 2.33 5.60
C THR A 154 21.70 3.22 4.73
N PHE A 155 20.38 3.23 4.97
CA PHE A 155 19.47 4.13 4.29
C PHE A 155 19.77 5.60 4.61
N ALA A 156 19.94 5.94 5.89
CA ALA A 156 20.25 7.32 6.30
C ALA A 156 21.58 7.85 5.73
N ALA A 157 22.56 6.97 5.51
CA ALA A 157 23.85 7.33 4.93
C ALA A 157 23.84 7.45 3.39
N SER A 158 22.78 6.99 2.72
CA SER A 158 22.75 6.87 1.26
C SER A 158 22.44 8.16 0.50
N GLY A 159 21.78 9.12 1.15
CA GLY A 159 21.24 10.33 0.50
C GLY A 159 19.96 10.09 -0.32
N GLU A 160 19.42 8.87 -0.30
CA GLU A 160 18.16 8.48 -0.95
C GLU A 160 16.96 9.00 -0.17
N THR A 161 15.81 9.15 -0.83
CA THR A 161 14.58 9.61 -0.18
C THR A 161 13.56 8.50 -0.06
N PHE A 162 13.01 8.34 1.13
CA PHE A 162 11.85 7.49 1.35
C PHE A 162 10.60 8.34 1.14
N ARG A 163 9.52 7.74 0.64
CA ARG A 163 8.24 8.42 0.65
C ARG A 163 7.88 8.71 2.12
N PRO A 164 7.68 9.98 2.56
CA PRO A 164 7.77 10.34 3.98
C PRO A 164 6.87 9.52 4.92
N ILE A 165 5.64 9.21 4.50
CA ILE A 165 4.70 8.42 5.30
C ILE A 165 5.06 6.92 5.34
N HIS A 166 5.80 6.42 4.36
CA HIS A 166 6.26 5.03 4.34
C HIS A 166 7.55 4.83 5.15
N GLU A 167 8.33 5.90 5.39
CA GLU A 167 9.58 5.81 6.17
C GLU A 167 9.33 5.34 7.60
N ALA A 168 8.22 5.79 8.21
CA ALA A 168 7.84 5.37 9.55
C ALA A 168 7.63 3.85 9.63
N TRP A 169 7.00 3.24 8.63
CA TRP A 169 6.78 1.79 8.59
C TRP A 169 8.05 1.02 8.31
N PHE A 170 8.91 1.53 7.43
CA PHE A 170 10.25 0.98 7.24
C PHE A 170 11.02 0.91 8.56
N ARG A 171 11.01 2.00 9.33
CA ARG A 171 11.69 2.06 10.64
C ARG A 171 11.04 1.17 11.68
N ALA A 172 9.70 1.11 11.71
CA ALA A 172 8.96 0.22 12.62
C ALA A 172 9.21 -1.26 12.32
N ALA A 173 9.22 -1.65 11.04
CA ALA A 173 9.49 -3.01 10.62
C ALA A 173 10.92 -3.45 10.97
N ALA A 174 11.90 -2.55 10.83
CA ALA A 174 13.30 -2.84 11.13
C ALA A 174 13.55 -3.22 12.60
N THR A 175 12.65 -2.87 13.52
CA THR A 175 12.75 -3.21 14.96
C THR A 175 11.62 -4.14 15.42
N TYR A 176 10.84 -4.71 14.50
CA TYR A 176 9.62 -5.45 14.86
C TYR A 176 9.91 -6.75 15.61
N PHE A 177 10.99 -7.44 15.23
CA PHE A 177 11.35 -8.75 15.76
C PHE A 177 12.43 -8.72 16.85
N ASP A 178 12.66 -7.55 17.46
CA ASP A 178 13.61 -7.35 18.56
C ASP A 178 13.06 -7.82 19.92
#